data_AF-A0A7Y7U3I5-F1
#
_entry.id   AF-A0A7Y7U3I5-F1
#
_cell.length_a   1.000
_cell.length_b   1.000
_cell.length_c   1.000
_cell.angle_alpha   90.00
_cell.angle_beta   90.00
_cell.angle_gamma   90.00
#
_symmetry.space_group_name_H-M   'P 1'
#
loop_
_entity.id
_entity.type
_entity.pdbx_description
1 polymer ?
#
loop_
_entity_poly.entity_id
_entity_poly.type
_entity_poly.pdbx_seq_one_letter_code
_entity_poly.pdbx_strand_id
1 'polypeptide(L)'
;MAASSRPAQPPLLSGKQTTLQAQRLGEALPCLRAAYEQALGRWLGDPVLRLVGVPFITECYRSAERQNELYAQGRTKPGLVVTYKRGGQSKHNLGPPTPALDVAFRLADGSVSWSGLLLSKFARLMKYADARVVWGGDWPSFKDRPHFEVLGYEAKGGDERG
;
A
#
# COMPACT_ATOMS: atom_id res chain seq x y z
N MET A 1 10.13 -10.25 42.89
CA MET A 1 8.78 -9.96 42.38
C MET A 1 8.86 -9.90 40.86
N ALA A 2 8.25 -10.84 40.14
CA ALA A 2 8.22 -10.78 38.68
C ALA A 2 7.20 -9.71 38.27
N ALA A 3 7.65 -8.69 37.53
CA ALA A 3 6.75 -7.71 36.95
C ALA A 3 5.86 -8.44 35.93
N SER A 4 4.58 -8.61 36.25
CA SER A 4 3.60 -9.15 35.32
C SER A 4 3.42 -8.15 34.17
N SER A 5 4.10 -8.38 33.05
CA SER A 5 3.97 -7.57 31.85
C SER A 5 2.57 -7.78 31.27
N ARG A 6 1.79 -6.70 31.14
CA ARG A 6 0.48 -6.76 30.45
C ARG A 6 0.65 -7.44 29.09
N PRO A 7 -0.30 -8.30 28.69
CA PRO A 7 -0.27 -8.89 27.36
C PRO A 7 -0.27 -7.77 26.31
N ALA A 8 0.60 -7.89 25.31
CA ALA A 8 0.67 -6.95 24.20
C ALA A 8 -0.71 -6.85 23.53
N GLN A 9 -1.23 -5.64 23.40
CA GLN A 9 -2.50 -5.41 22.70
C GLN A 9 -2.23 -5.12 21.22
N PRO A 10 -3.09 -5.60 20.29
CA PRO A 10 -2.99 -5.21 18.89
C PRO A 10 -3.13 -3.68 18.74
N PRO A 11 -2.36 -3.05 17.84
CA PRO A 11 -2.60 -1.66 17.50
C PRO A 11 -4.00 -1.50 16.91
N LEU A 12 -4.64 -0.36 17.18
CA LEU A 12 -5.96 -0.02 16.65
C LEU A 12 -5.89 1.29 15.89
N LEU A 13 -6.58 1.36 14.75
CA LEU A 13 -6.78 2.60 14.03
C LEU A 13 -7.87 3.44 14.73
N SER A 14 -7.64 4.75 14.84
CA SER A 14 -8.68 5.68 15.30
C SER A 14 -9.82 5.78 14.29
N GLY A 15 -10.99 6.30 14.70
CA GLY A 15 -12.13 6.49 13.79
C GLY A 15 -11.77 7.30 12.53
N LYS A 16 -10.97 8.36 12.69
CA LYS A 16 -10.47 9.16 11.56
C LYS A 16 -9.57 8.35 10.62
N GLN A 17 -8.70 7.52 11.19
CA GLN A 17 -7.83 6.65 10.40
C GLN A 17 -8.66 5.61 9.64
N THR A 18 -9.65 4.99 10.29
CA THR A 18 -10.55 4.03 9.65
C THR A 18 -11.33 4.65 8.48
N THR A 19 -11.88 5.86 8.64
CA THR A 19 -12.55 6.58 7.54
C THR A 19 -11.60 6.84 6.38
N LEU A 20 -10.36 7.28 6.66
CA LEU A 20 -9.36 7.51 5.62
C LEU A 20 -8.96 6.21 4.89
N GLN A 21 -8.89 5.08 5.62
CA GLN A 21 -8.62 3.79 5.02
C GLN A 21 -9.76 3.36 4.07
N ALA A 22 -11.01 3.53 4.49
CA ALA A 22 -12.16 3.23 3.65
C ALA A 22 -12.17 4.09 2.37
N GLN A 23 -11.85 5.38 2.47
CA GLN A 23 -11.73 6.26 1.30
C GLN A 23 -10.63 5.77 0.33
N ARG A 24 -9.42 5.53 0.83
CA ARG A 24 -8.28 5.08 0.00
C ARG A 24 -8.55 3.73 -0.66
N LEU A 25 -9.12 2.79 0.08
CA LEU A 25 -9.50 1.49 -0.46
C LEU A 25 -10.64 1.62 -1.50
N GLY A 26 -11.51 2.61 -1.31
CA GLY A 26 -12.53 3.05 -2.27
C GLY A 26 -11.98 3.50 -3.63
N GLU A 27 -10.74 3.99 -3.66
CA GLU A 27 -10.05 4.42 -4.89
C GLU A 27 -9.37 3.27 -5.62
N ALA A 28 -9.22 2.08 -5.02
CA ALA A 28 -8.56 0.94 -5.66
C ALA A 28 -9.51 0.19 -6.62
N LEU A 29 -8.95 -0.46 -7.64
CA LEU A 29 -9.67 -1.43 -8.46
C LEU A 29 -10.37 -2.50 -7.61
N PRO A 30 -11.57 -2.96 -8.01
CA PRO A 30 -12.32 -3.94 -7.24
C PRO A 30 -11.51 -5.21 -6.90
N CYS A 31 -10.71 -5.72 -7.84
CA CYS A 31 -9.85 -6.88 -7.58
C CYS A 31 -8.75 -6.58 -6.56
N LEU A 32 -8.08 -5.43 -6.67
CA LEU A 32 -7.04 -5.01 -5.74
C LEU A 32 -7.61 -4.72 -4.34
N ARG A 33 -8.81 -4.12 -4.28
CA ARG A 33 -9.59 -3.95 -3.05
C ARG A 33 -9.88 -5.30 -2.39
N ALA A 34 -10.46 -6.24 -3.14
CA ALA A 34 -10.81 -7.56 -2.63
C ALA A 34 -9.56 -8.32 -2.13
N ALA A 35 -8.45 -8.23 -2.86
CA ALA A 35 -7.17 -8.81 -2.43
C ALA A 35 -6.68 -8.20 -1.12
N TYR A 36 -6.76 -6.86 -0.98
CA TYR A 36 -6.41 -6.16 0.25
C TYR A 36 -7.30 -6.55 1.43
N GLU A 37 -8.61 -6.60 1.26
CA GLU A 37 -9.56 -7.00 2.31
C GLU A 37 -9.32 -8.44 2.77
N GLN A 38 -9.10 -9.37 1.83
CA GLN A 38 -8.80 -10.76 2.16
C GLN A 38 -7.44 -10.88 2.89
N ALA A 39 -6.42 -10.16 2.42
CA ALA A 39 -5.10 -10.15 3.06
C ALA A 39 -5.15 -9.54 4.46
N LEU A 40 -5.89 -8.44 4.63
CA LEU A 40 -6.11 -7.78 5.92
C LEU A 40 -6.87 -8.69 6.89
N GLY A 41 -7.93 -9.35 6.43
CA GLY A 41 -8.68 -10.32 7.23
C GLY A 41 -7.80 -11.47 7.73
N ARG A 42 -6.96 -12.05 6.85
CA ARG A 42 -5.99 -13.07 7.24
C ARG A 42 -4.94 -12.56 8.23
N TRP A 43 -4.43 -11.35 8.01
CA TRP A 43 -3.46 -10.73 8.91
C TRP A 43 -4.02 -10.48 10.31
N LEU A 44 -5.21 -9.88 10.39
CA LEU A 44 -5.86 -9.55 11.66
C LEU A 44 -6.40 -10.80 12.39
N GLY A 45 -6.74 -11.85 11.64
CA GLY A 45 -7.16 -13.14 12.18
C GLY A 45 -6.02 -13.99 12.73
N ASP A 46 -4.78 -13.73 12.33
CA ASP A 46 -3.61 -14.43 12.86
C ASP A 46 -3.19 -13.83 14.23
N PRO A 47 -3.12 -14.64 15.30
CA PRO A 47 -2.88 -14.15 16.66
C PRO A 47 -1.49 -13.55 16.87
N VAL A 48 -0.51 -13.89 16.02
CA VAL A 48 0.85 -13.38 16.08
C VAL A 48 0.99 -12.15 15.18
N LEU A 49 0.49 -12.20 13.94
CA LEU A 49 0.64 -11.10 12.99
C LEU A 49 -0.08 -9.83 13.46
N ARG A 50 -1.28 -9.96 14.03
CA ARG A 50 -2.03 -8.79 14.54
C ARG A 50 -1.31 -8.03 15.66
N LEU A 51 -0.38 -8.67 16.36
CA LEU A 51 0.38 -8.03 17.45
C LEU A 51 1.60 -7.26 16.95
N VAL A 52 2.15 -7.61 15.78
CA VAL A 52 3.35 -6.94 15.25
C VAL A 52 3.04 -5.69 14.43
N GLY A 53 1.76 -5.42 14.16
CA GLY A 53 1.30 -4.20 13.51
C GLY A 53 -0.02 -4.39 12.74
N VAL A 54 -0.65 -3.28 12.37
CA VAL A 54 -1.84 -3.27 11.49
C VAL A 54 -1.45 -2.70 10.12
N PRO A 55 -1.64 -3.45 9.01
CA PRO A 55 -1.46 -2.93 7.67
C PRO A 55 -2.47 -1.79 7.42
N PHE A 56 -2.00 -0.71 6.82
CA PHE A 56 -2.85 0.39 6.38
C PHE A 56 -2.29 0.98 5.07
N ILE A 57 -3.18 1.44 4.21
CA ILE A 57 -2.90 2.09 2.94
C ILE A 57 -2.37 3.50 3.23
N THR A 58 -1.14 3.77 2.80
CA THR A 58 -0.52 5.11 2.84
C THR A 58 -0.95 5.98 1.67
N GLU A 59 -1.14 5.39 0.49
CA GLU A 59 -1.53 6.08 -0.73
C GLU A 59 -2.23 5.11 -1.70
N CYS A 60 -3.20 5.59 -2.46
CA CYS A 60 -3.92 4.80 -3.47
C CYS A 60 -3.94 5.59 -4.78
N TYR A 61 -5.02 6.28 -5.13
CA TYR A 61 -4.95 7.19 -6.27
C TYR A 61 -3.99 8.34 -5.96
N ARG A 62 -3.14 8.67 -6.94
CA ARG A 62 -2.20 9.78 -6.89
C ARG A 62 -2.35 10.58 -8.18
N SER A 63 -2.60 11.88 -8.10
CA SER A 63 -2.68 12.71 -9.30
C SER A 63 -1.33 12.82 -10.02
N ALA A 64 -1.35 13.22 -11.30
CA ALA A 64 -0.12 13.44 -12.06
C ALA A 64 0.73 14.57 -11.47
N GLU A 65 0.10 15.62 -10.94
CA GLU A 65 0.74 16.75 -10.27
C GLU A 65 1.46 16.27 -9.01
N ARG A 66 0.76 15.50 -8.17
CA ARG A 66 1.37 14.90 -6.96
C ARG A 66 2.54 13.99 -7.32
N GLN A 67 2.43 13.21 -8.39
CA GLN A 67 3.53 12.37 -8.87
C GLN A 67 4.71 13.20 -9.38
N ASN A 68 4.47 14.34 -10.04
CA ASN A 68 5.54 15.26 -10.46
C ASN A 68 6.23 15.91 -9.26
N GLU A 69 5.51 16.21 -8.17
CA GLU A 69 6.11 16.67 -6.92
C GLU A 69 7.06 15.62 -6.32
N LEU A 70 6.65 14.35 -6.28
CA LEU A 70 7.49 13.25 -5.82
C LEU A 70 8.70 13.04 -6.74
N TYR A 71 8.50 13.17 -8.05
CA TYR A 71 9.60 13.07 -9.03
C TYR A 71 10.63 14.20 -8.85
N ALA A 72 10.21 15.40 -8.46
CA ALA A 72 11.11 16.53 -8.21
C ALA A 72 12.03 16.31 -6.99
N GLN A 73 11.62 15.49 -6.01
CA GLN A 73 12.39 15.21 -4.80
C GLN A 73 13.71 14.49 -5.10
N GLY A 74 14.81 15.00 -4.54
CA GLY A 74 16.18 14.53 -4.82
C GLY A 74 16.70 14.89 -6.22
N ARG A 75 15.97 15.74 -6.96
CA ARG A 75 16.36 16.26 -8.28
C ARG A 75 16.37 17.78 -8.27
N THR A 76 15.18 18.39 -8.31
CA THR A 76 14.98 19.85 -8.30
C THR A 76 14.48 20.36 -6.95
N LYS A 77 14.12 19.46 -6.02
CA LYS A 77 13.81 19.75 -4.62
C LYS A 77 14.69 18.88 -3.70
N PRO A 78 15.04 19.34 -2.49
CA PRO A 78 15.79 18.53 -1.53
C PRO A 78 15.07 17.22 -1.14
N GLY A 79 15.84 16.24 -0.68
CA GLY A 79 15.33 14.95 -0.18
C GLY A 79 15.83 13.74 -0.98
N LEU A 80 15.41 12.54 -0.59
CA LEU A 80 15.75 11.30 -1.30
C LEU A 80 14.90 11.14 -2.56
N VAL A 81 15.47 10.49 -3.58
CA VAL A 81 14.70 10.07 -4.76
C VAL A 81 13.74 8.95 -4.35
N VAL A 82 12.44 9.23 -4.39
CA VAL A 82 11.37 8.28 -4.01
C VAL A 82 10.65 7.65 -5.21
N THR A 83 10.92 8.14 -6.43
CA THR A 83 10.33 7.61 -7.67
C THR A 83 11.17 7.98 -8.89
N TYR A 84 11.09 7.16 -9.94
CA TYR A 84 11.62 7.44 -11.27
C TYR A 84 10.51 7.71 -12.30
N LYS A 85 9.24 7.63 -11.90
CA LYS A 85 8.08 7.85 -12.77
C LYS A 85 7.62 9.31 -12.65
N ARG A 86 7.48 9.99 -13.79
CA ARG A 86 6.80 11.30 -13.87
C ARG A 86 5.29 11.14 -13.75
N GLY A 87 4.57 12.25 -13.61
CA GLY A 87 3.12 12.27 -13.68
C GLY A 87 2.60 11.58 -14.95
N GLY A 88 1.61 10.72 -14.79
CA GLY A 88 1.04 9.89 -15.86
C GLY A 88 1.78 8.58 -16.12
N GLN A 89 2.97 8.38 -15.53
CA GLN A 89 3.77 7.17 -15.76
C GLN A 89 3.68 6.14 -14.62
N SER A 90 3.07 6.51 -13.49
CA SER A 90 2.83 5.63 -12.36
C SER A 90 1.46 4.96 -12.47
N LYS A 91 1.34 3.69 -12.05
CA LYS A 91 0.04 3.00 -11.97
C LYS A 91 -0.94 3.73 -11.06
N HIS A 92 -0.46 4.42 -10.02
CA HIS A 92 -1.28 5.29 -9.17
C HIS A 92 -1.97 6.45 -9.91
N ASN A 93 -1.48 6.82 -11.10
CA ASN A 93 -2.02 7.93 -11.89
C ASN A 93 -3.16 7.53 -12.83
N LEU A 94 -3.47 6.24 -12.97
CA LEU A 94 -4.45 5.74 -13.95
C LEU A 94 -5.93 5.97 -13.54
N GLY A 95 -6.19 7.00 -12.72
CA GLY A 95 -7.51 7.40 -12.23
C GLY A 95 -8.09 6.46 -11.16
N PRO A 96 -9.05 6.91 -10.33
CA PRO A 96 -9.89 6.01 -9.56
C PRO A 96 -10.95 5.35 -10.47
N PRO A 97 -11.17 4.03 -10.39
CA PRO A 97 -10.42 3.10 -9.57
C PRO A 97 -9.01 2.84 -10.13
N THR A 98 -7.98 2.95 -9.29
CA THR A 98 -6.57 2.82 -9.68
C THR A 98 -6.05 1.40 -9.46
N PRO A 99 -5.14 0.90 -10.33
CA PRO A 99 -4.54 -0.42 -10.17
C PRO A 99 -3.40 -0.49 -9.16
N ALA A 100 -3.15 0.53 -8.34
CA ALA A 100 -2.06 0.53 -7.38
C ALA A 100 -2.43 1.09 -6.00
N LEU A 101 -1.75 0.59 -4.97
CA LEU A 101 -1.80 1.10 -3.61
C LEU A 101 -0.46 0.90 -2.90
N ASP A 102 -0.16 1.78 -1.96
CA ASP A 102 1.01 1.71 -1.09
C ASP A 102 0.56 1.35 0.33
N VAL A 103 1.29 0.44 0.99
CA VAL A 103 1.00 -0.04 2.35
C VAL A 103 2.16 0.26 3.29
N ALA A 104 1.82 0.56 4.54
CA ALA A 104 2.75 0.49 5.67
C ALA A 104 2.05 -0.12 6.89
N PHE A 105 2.72 -0.17 8.03
CA PHE A 105 2.17 -0.72 9.27
C PHE A 105 2.07 0.35 10.36
N ARG A 106 0.97 0.33 11.12
CA ARG A 106 0.87 1.00 12.42
C ARG A 106 1.32 0.04 13.50
N LEU A 107 2.29 0.44 14.31
CA LEU A 107 2.79 -0.34 15.43
C LEU A 107 2.03 0.00 16.73
N ALA A 108 2.23 -0.82 17.76
CA ALA A 108 1.55 -0.69 19.05
C ALA A 108 1.85 0.64 19.77
N ASP A 109 3.00 1.25 19.51
CA ASP A 109 3.39 2.58 20.02
C ASP A 109 2.82 3.74 19.18
N GLY A 110 2.01 3.44 18.16
CA GLY A 110 1.43 4.41 17.23
C GLY A 110 2.34 4.83 16.09
N SER A 111 3.61 4.39 16.07
CA SER A 111 4.56 4.71 15.01
C SER A 111 4.21 4.04 13.68
N VAL A 112 4.80 4.55 12.60
CA VAL A 112 4.66 4.00 11.25
C VAL A 112 5.89 3.19 10.91
N SER A 113 5.68 1.97 10.44
CA SER A 113 6.75 1.07 10.01
C SER A 113 6.64 0.71 8.54
N TRP A 114 7.75 0.87 7.82
CA TRP A 114 7.97 0.39 6.46
C TRP A 114 8.88 -0.85 6.45
N SER A 115 8.81 -1.66 7.50
CA SER A 115 9.60 -2.89 7.65
C SER A 115 9.45 -3.80 6.42
N GLY A 116 10.57 -4.10 5.76
CA GLY A 116 10.57 -5.00 4.62
C GLY A 116 10.12 -6.42 4.96
N LEU A 117 10.31 -6.86 6.20
CA LEU A 117 9.82 -8.16 6.68
C LEU A 117 8.28 -8.18 6.77
N LEU A 118 7.68 -7.14 7.37
CA LEU A 118 6.22 -7.06 7.50
C LEU A 118 5.55 -6.91 6.14
N LEU A 119 6.11 -6.04 5.28
CA LEU A 119 5.63 -5.86 3.90
C LEU A 119 5.75 -7.14 3.08
N SER A 120 6.85 -7.90 3.21
CA SER A 120 7.00 -9.20 2.53
C SER A 120 5.97 -10.22 3.00
N LYS A 121 5.69 -10.30 4.32
CA LYS A 121 4.66 -11.20 4.85
C LYS A 121 3.26 -10.83 4.32
N PHE A 122 2.91 -9.55 4.34
CA PHE A 122 1.63 -9.09 3.82
C PHE A 122 1.52 -9.26 2.30
N ALA A 123 2.63 -9.06 1.57
CA ALA A 123 2.68 -9.31 0.14
C ALA A 123 2.38 -10.76 -0.23
N ARG A 124 2.81 -11.74 0.58
CA ARG A 124 2.42 -13.15 0.38
C ARG A 124 0.92 -13.36 0.51
N LEU A 125 0.25 -12.66 1.43
CA LEU A 125 -1.20 -12.73 1.60
C LEU A 125 -1.94 -12.06 0.44
N MET A 126 -1.47 -10.89 0.00
CA MET A 126 -2.00 -10.17 -1.18
C MET A 126 -1.94 -11.04 -2.44
N LYS A 127 -0.76 -11.63 -2.72
CA LYS A 127 -0.56 -12.50 -3.90
C LYS A 127 -1.31 -13.83 -3.80
N TYR A 128 -1.55 -14.33 -2.59
CA TYR A 128 -2.41 -15.49 -2.37
C TYR A 128 -3.88 -15.16 -2.66
N ALA A 129 -4.33 -13.94 -2.33
CA ALA A 129 -5.70 -13.49 -2.56
C ALA A 129 -6.00 -13.28 -4.05
N ASP A 130 -5.04 -12.73 -4.81
CA ASP A 130 -5.15 -12.60 -6.26
C ASP A 130 -3.77 -12.70 -6.92
N ALA A 131 -3.59 -13.70 -7.79
CA ALA A 131 -2.32 -13.96 -8.47
C ALA A 131 -1.90 -12.85 -9.46
N ARG A 132 -2.80 -11.93 -9.81
CA ARG A 132 -2.49 -10.75 -10.64
C ARG A 132 -1.78 -9.64 -9.85
N VAL A 133 -1.82 -9.70 -8.52
CA VAL A 133 -1.14 -8.72 -7.67
C VAL A 133 0.37 -8.93 -7.77
N VAL A 134 1.07 -7.85 -8.10
CA VAL A 134 2.52 -7.74 -8.07
C VAL A 134 2.92 -6.83 -6.92
N TRP A 135 4.05 -7.13 -6.31
CA TRP A 135 4.61 -6.37 -5.20
C TRP A 135 5.92 -5.73 -5.61
N GLY A 136 6.10 -4.43 -5.34
CA GLY A 136 7.31 -3.71 -5.71
C GLY A 136 8.58 -4.19 -5.00
N GLY A 137 8.45 -4.93 -3.90
CA GLY A 137 9.58 -5.62 -3.26
C GLY A 137 10.17 -6.78 -4.06
N ASP A 138 9.43 -7.33 -5.01
CA ASP A 138 9.89 -8.40 -5.91
C ASP A 138 10.59 -7.86 -7.17
N TRP A 139 10.58 -6.54 -7.41
CA TRP A 139 11.23 -5.95 -8.57
C TRP A 139 12.75 -6.20 -8.58
N PRO A 140 13.36 -6.45 -9.75
CA PRO A 140 14.78 -6.78 -9.86
C PRO A 140 15.70 -5.61 -9.47
N SER A 141 15.23 -4.38 -9.69
CA SER A 141 15.93 -3.15 -9.35
C SER A 141 14.95 -2.14 -8.75
N PHE A 142 15.46 -1.25 -7.87
CA PHE A 142 14.66 -0.21 -7.21
C PHE A 142 13.41 -0.77 -6.50
N LYS A 143 13.65 -1.62 -5.50
CA LYS A 143 12.58 -2.29 -4.74
C LYS A 143 11.72 -1.28 -3.98
N ASP A 144 10.50 -1.09 -4.46
CA ASP A 144 9.49 -0.25 -3.83
C ASP A 144 8.60 -1.12 -2.92
N ARG A 145 9.08 -1.39 -1.71
CA ARG A 145 8.44 -2.35 -0.80
C ARG A 145 7.03 -1.96 -0.34
N PRO A 146 6.66 -0.68 -0.24
CA PRO A 146 5.27 -0.30 0.04
C PRO A 146 4.30 -0.62 -1.09
N HIS A 147 4.78 -0.65 -2.35
CA HIS A 147 3.95 -0.64 -3.56
C HIS A 147 3.35 -2.00 -3.91
N PHE A 148 2.05 -1.99 -4.21
CA PHE A 148 1.31 -3.10 -4.79
C PHE A 148 0.58 -2.62 -6.04
N GLU A 149 0.57 -3.45 -7.08
CA GLU A 149 -0.21 -3.19 -8.28
C GLU A 149 -0.82 -4.45 -8.88
N VAL A 150 -1.84 -4.31 -9.72
CA VAL A 150 -2.38 -5.43 -10.52
C VAL A 150 -1.96 -5.30 -11.99
N LEU A 151 -1.49 -6.42 -12.56
CA LEU A 151 -1.21 -6.51 -13.99
C LEU A 151 -2.52 -6.69 -14.79
N GLY A 152 -2.49 -6.31 -16.08
CA GLY A 152 -3.61 -6.50 -17.00
C GLY A 152 -4.76 -5.49 -16.87
N TYR A 153 -4.57 -4.42 -16.09
CA TYR A 153 -5.41 -3.24 -16.19
C TYR A 153 -4.83 -2.27 -17.20
N GLU A 154 -5.38 -2.32 -18.42
CA GLU A 154 -5.34 -1.20 -19.34
C GLU A 154 -6.42 -0.23 -18.88
N ALA A 155 -6.03 0.99 -18.52
CA ALA A 155 -7.01 2.07 -18.41
C ALA A 155 -7.77 2.10 -19.74
N LYS A 156 -9.11 2.19 -19.71
CA LYS A 156 -9.90 2.43 -20.92
C LYS A 156 -9.43 3.76 -21.53
N GLY A 157 -8.44 3.68 -22.40
CA GLY A 157 -8.04 4.74 -23.31
C GLY A 157 -9.07 4.76 -24.43
N GLY A 158 -9.68 5.92 -24.64
CA GLY A 158 -10.60 6.15 -25.73
C GLY A 158 -9.95 5.82 -27.06
N ASP A 159 -10.62 4.96 -27.81
CA ASP A 159 -10.55 4.96 -29.26
C ASP A 159 -11.88 5.52 -29.78
N GLU A 160 -11.92 6.85 -29.87
CA GLU A 160 -12.60 7.51 -30.97
C GLU A 160 -11.52 8.26 -31.75
N ARG A 161 -10.83 7.56 -32.65
CA ARG A 161 -10.39 8.05 -33.97
C ARG A 161 -9.54 6.99 -34.68
N GLY A 162 -10.14 6.38 -35.71
CA GLY A 162 -9.50 5.53 -36.71
C GLY A 162 -10.51 4.93 -37.67
#